data_AF-A0A957X016-F1
#
_entry.id   AF-A0A957X016-F1
#
_cell.length_a   1.000
_cell.length_b   1.000
_cell.length_c   1.000
_cell.angle_alpha   90.00
_cell.angle_beta   90.00
_cell.angle_gamma   90.00
#
_symmetry.space_group_name_H-M   'P 1'
#
loop_
_entity.id
_entity.type
_entity.pdbx_description
1 polymer ?
#
loop_
_entity_poly.entity_id
_entity_poly.type
_entity_poly.pdbx_seq_one_letter_code
_entity_poly.pdbx_strand_id
1 'polypeptide(L)'
;MKITRIGSQPSAKGPADWFTGTVRLDPLFSATEQGRAGGANVTFEPGARTAWHTHPLGQTLIITAGCGWVQRWDGPIEEVHPGDVVQFPAGEKHWHGATPT
;
A
#
# COMPACT_ATOMS: atom_id res chain seq x y z
N MET A 1 13.98 -18.21 -14.72
CA MET A 1 12.54 -17.94 -14.53
C MET A 1 12.14 -18.46 -13.15
N LYS A 2 11.47 -17.64 -12.34
CA LYS A 2 10.97 -18.01 -11.02
C LYS A 2 9.47 -17.76 -10.98
N ILE A 3 8.69 -18.74 -10.52
CA ILE A 3 7.25 -18.57 -10.28
C ILE A 3 7.02 -18.66 -8.77
N THR A 4 6.50 -17.59 -8.19
CA THR A 4 5.95 -17.64 -6.83
C THR A 4 4.47 -18.00 -6.95
N ARG A 5 4.07 -19.15 -6.39
CA ARG A 5 2.72 -19.68 -6.58
C ARG A 5 1.75 -19.06 -5.58
N ILE A 6 0.49 -18.91 -5.98
CA ILE A 6 -0.57 -18.46 -5.07
C ILE A 6 -0.63 -19.38 -3.85
N GLY A 7 -0.74 -18.78 -2.66
CA GLY A 7 -0.75 -19.48 -1.37
C GLY A 7 0.62 -19.90 -0.84
N SER A 8 1.72 -19.70 -1.58
CA SER A 8 3.06 -20.07 -1.09
C SER A 8 3.73 -19.01 -0.21
N GLN A 9 3.17 -17.81 -0.12
CA GLN A 9 3.67 -16.73 0.72
C GLN A 9 2.63 -16.44 1.81
N PRO A 10 2.98 -16.58 3.11
CA PRO A 10 2.05 -16.34 4.18
C PRO A 10 1.73 -14.85 4.33
N SER A 11 0.48 -14.54 4.65
CA SER A 11 0.07 -13.21 5.04
C SER A 11 0.66 -12.83 6.41
N ALA A 12 0.82 -11.53 6.63
CA ALA A 12 1.23 -10.95 7.91
C ALA A 12 0.26 -9.84 8.34
N LYS A 13 0.24 -9.53 9.64
CA LYS A 13 -0.43 -8.32 10.15
C LYS A 13 0.51 -7.13 9.98
N GLY A 14 -0.04 -5.97 9.62
CA GLY A 14 0.68 -4.71 9.60
C GLY A 14 1.24 -4.37 10.99
N PRO A 15 2.52 -3.97 11.13
CA PRO A 15 3.09 -3.53 12.42
C PRO A 15 2.35 -2.32 12.98
N ALA A 16 2.08 -2.32 14.28
CA ALA A 16 1.32 -1.25 14.95
C ALA A 16 1.98 0.14 14.82
N ASP A 17 3.31 0.20 14.71
CA ASP A 17 4.03 1.47 14.52
C ASP A 17 3.81 2.09 13.13
N TRP A 18 3.38 1.29 12.16
CA TRP A 18 3.23 1.70 10.76
C TRP A 18 1.78 1.84 10.33
N PHE A 19 0.83 1.33 11.12
CA PHE A 19 -0.57 1.25 10.75
C PHE A 19 -1.48 1.60 11.91
N THR A 20 -2.57 2.31 11.61
CA THR A 20 -3.72 2.43 12.50
C THR A 20 -4.80 1.47 12.02
N GLY A 21 -5.46 0.77 12.95
CA GLY A 21 -6.49 -0.21 12.62
C GLY A 21 -5.92 -1.58 12.20
N THR A 22 -6.77 -2.41 11.60
CA THR A 22 -6.40 -3.77 11.17
C THR A 22 -5.96 -3.77 9.72
N VAL A 23 -4.72 -4.20 9.48
CA VAL A 23 -4.14 -4.28 8.12
C VAL A 23 -3.53 -5.66 7.90
N ARG A 24 -3.84 -6.27 6.75
CA ARG A 24 -3.20 -7.50 6.27
C ARG A 24 -2.23 -7.16 5.14
N LEU A 25 -1.03 -7.70 5.23
CA LEU A 25 0.02 -7.62 4.23
C LEU A 25 0.18 -8.98 3.56
N ASP A 26 0.01 -9.03 2.25
CA ASP A 26 0.21 -10.21 1.41
C ASP A 26 1.42 -9.96 0.49
N PRO A 27 2.63 -10.43 0.84
CA PRO A 27 3.83 -10.19 0.03
C PRO A 27 3.70 -10.78 -1.37
N LEU A 28 4.15 -10.05 -2.40
CA LEU A 28 4.14 -10.52 -3.79
C LEU A 28 5.55 -10.74 -4.31
N PHE A 29 6.41 -9.72 -4.26
CA PHE A 29 7.80 -9.78 -4.70
C PHE A 29 8.66 -8.75 -3.96
N SER A 30 9.96 -9.01 -3.90
CA SER A 30 10.96 -8.12 -3.29
C SER A 30 11.96 -7.65 -4.35
N ALA A 31 12.65 -6.56 -4.04
CA ALA A 31 13.78 -6.10 -4.83
C ALA A 31 14.83 -7.22 -5.00
N THR A 32 15.44 -7.25 -6.18
CA THR A 32 16.53 -8.18 -6.53
C THR A 32 17.82 -7.40 -6.75
N GLU A 33 18.95 -8.08 -6.90
CA GLU A 33 20.21 -7.40 -7.23
C GLU A 33 20.13 -6.57 -8.53
N GLN A 34 19.27 -7.01 -9.47
CA GLN A 34 19.10 -6.39 -10.78
C GLN A 34 18.01 -5.31 -10.80
N GLY A 35 17.12 -5.28 -9.80
CA GLY A 35 15.93 -4.44 -9.82
C GLY A 35 15.53 -3.95 -8.43
N ARG A 36 15.11 -2.68 -8.34
CA ARG A 36 14.82 -2.01 -7.06
C ARG A 36 13.36 -2.10 -6.62
N ALA A 37 12.49 -2.70 -7.44
CA ALA A 37 11.05 -2.76 -7.18
C ALA A 37 10.70 -3.85 -6.18
N GLY A 38 9.84 -3.53 -5.22
CA GLY A 38 9.15 -4.48 -4.37
C GLY A 38 7.65 -4.21 -4.42
N GLY A 39 6.85 -5.21 -4.06
CA GLY A 39 5.40 -5.09 -4.08
C GLY A 39 4.74 -6.07 -3.12
N ALA A 40 3.67 -5.59 -2.51
CA ALA A 40 2.76 -6.38 -1.68
C ALA A 40 1.32 -5.98 -2.03
N ASN A 41 0.40 -6.91 -1.85
CA ASN A 41 -1.01 -6.58 -1.77
C ASN A 41 -1.34 -6.22 -0.32
N VAL A 42 -1.94 -5.05 -0.09
CA VAL A 42 -2.23 -4.55 1.25
C VAL A 42 -3.74 -4.40 1.38
N THR A 43 -4.33 -5.12 2.33
CA THR A 43 -5.76 -5.01 2.64
C THR A 43 -5.95 -4.25 3.93
N PHE A 44 -6.74 -3.18 3.87
CA PHE A 44 -7.12 -2.36 5.00
C PHE A 44 -8.58 -2.70 5.38
N GLU A 45 -8.82 -3.04 6.65
CA GLU A 45 -10.19 -3.07 7.19
C GLU A 45 -10.75 -1.65 7.30
N PRO A 46 -12.08 -1.46 7.44
CA PRO A 46 -12.68 -0.13 7.52
C PRO A 46 -11.99 0.79 8.54
N GLY A 47 -11.61 1.99 8.08
CA GLY A 47 -10.88 3.00 8.86
C GLY A 47 -9.39 2.70 9.10
N ALA A 48 -8.86 1.56 8.64
CA ALA A 48 -7.44 1.26 8.76
C ALA A 48 -6.61 2.01 7.70
N ARG A 49 -5.43 2.50 8.07
CA ARG A 49 -4.55 3.29 7.20
C ARG A 49 -3.09 3.24 7.60
N THR A 50 -2.18 3.59 6.69
CA THR A 50 -0.75 3.74 6.98
C THR A 50 -0.46 4.94 7.88
N ALA A 51 0.62 4.90 8.66
CA ALA A 51 1.28 6.09 9.17
C ALA A 51 1.62 7.07 8.03
N TRP A 52 1.78 8.34 8.37
CA TRP A 52 2.42 9.28 7.44
C TRP A 52 3.84 8.79 7.16
N HIS A 53 4.19 8.65 5.90
CA HIS A 53 5.49 8.11 5.48
C HIS A 53 5.94 8.73 4.15
N THR A 54 7.16 8.39 3.73
CA THR A 54 7.72 8.77 2.43
C THR A 54 8.38 7.55 1.79
N HIS A 55 8.49 7.56 0.47
CA HIS A 55 9.27 6.58 -0.28
C HIS A 55 10.43 7.26 -1.03
N PRO A 56 11.68 6.78 -0.91
CA PRO A 56 12.84 7.45 -1.48
C PRO A 56 12.85 7.47 -3.01
N LEU A 57 12.15 6.53 -3.65
CA LEU A 57 11.99 6.44 -5.10
C LEU A 57 10.51 6.54 -5.53
N GLY A 58 9.66 7.05 -4.65
CA GLY A 58 8.22 7.13 -4.87
C GLY A 58 7.50 5.80 -4.68
N GLN A 59 6.19 5.82 -4.90
CA GLN A 59 5.31 4.66 -4.80
C GLN A 59 4.23 4.72 -5.87
N THR A 60 3.85 3.55 -6.39
CA THR A 60 2.66 3.39 -7.23
C THR A 60 1.70 2.45 -6.53
N LEU A 61 0.44 2.87 -6.40
CA LEU A 61 -0.66 2.04 -5.95
C LEU A 61 -1.52 1.66 -7.16
N ILE A 62 -1.99 0.42 -7.17
CA ILE A 62 -3.04 -0.05 -8.08
C ILE A 62 -4.14 -0.56 -7.19
N ILE A 63 -5.30 0.10 -7.23
CA ILE A 63 -6.42 -0.29 -6.38
C ILE A 63 -7.12 -1.50 -7.00
N THR A 64 -7.22 -2.58 -6.24
CA THR A 64 -7.72 -3.87 -6.74
C THR A 64 -9.11 -4.23 -6.22
N ALA A 65 -9.54 -3.68 -5.08
CA ALA A 65 -10.84 -3.92 -4.46
C ALA A 65 -11.20 -2.81 -3.47
N GLY A 66 -12.50 -2.67 -3.18
CA GLY A 66 -13.02 -1.78 -2.14
C GLY A 66 -13.07 -0.31 -2.53
N CYS A 67 -13.16 0.56 -1.52
CA CYS A 67 -13.06 2.02 -1.63
C CYS A 67 -12.04 2.50 -0.60
N GLY A 68 -11.18 3.43 -0.97
CA GLY A 68 -10.09 3.90 -0.13
C GLY A 68 -9.91 5.41 -0.15
N TRP A 69 -9.08 5.88 0.76
CA TRP A 69 -8.62 7.26 0.81
C TRP A 69 -7.11 7.34 0.67
N VAL A 70 -6.66 8.36 -0.05
CA VAL A 70 -5.26 8.74 -0.17
C VAL A 70 -5.11 10.21 0.19
N GLN A 71 -3.97 10.57 0.78
CA GLN A 71 -3.68 11.96 1.05
C GLN A 71 -2.18 12.21 1.06
N ARG A 72 -1.75 13.23 0.32
CA ARG A 72 -0.42 13.83 0.47
C ARG A 72 -0.45 14.94 1.52
N TRP A 73 0.70 15.22 2.12
CA TRP A 73 0.84 16.26 3.13
C TRP A 73 0.33 17.61 2.61
N ASP A 74 -0.46 18.30 3.43
CA ASP A 74 -1.15 19.57 3.10
C ASP A 74 -2.09 19.52 1.87
N GLY A 75 -2.37 18.33 1.32
CA GLY A 75 -3.34 18.12 0.25
C GLY A 75 -4.73 17.71 0.75
N PRO A 76 -5.75 17.75 -0.11
CA PRO A 76 -7.05 17.16 0.20
C PRO A 76 -6.94 15.64 0.34
N ILE A 77 -7.90 15.05 1.06
CA ILE A 77 -8.15 13.61 1.00
C ILE A 77 -8.87 13.33 -0.31
N GLU A 78 -8.36 12.37 -1.07
CA GLU A 78 -8.93 11.92 -2.34
C GLU A 78 -9.46 10.49 -2.18
N GLU A 79 -10.64 10.22 -2.74
CA GLU A 79 -11.24 8.89 -2.79
C GLU A 79 -10.72 8.10 -4.00
N VAL A 80 -10.46 6.81 -3.81
CA VAL A 80 -9.90 5.93 -4.85
C VAL A 80 -10.66 4.61 -4.94
N HIS A 81 -10.79 4.11 -6.16
CA HIS A 81 -11.63 2.98 -6.53
C HIS A 81 -10.86 1.91 -7.32
N PRO A 82 -11.39 0.68 -7.44
CA PRO A 82 -10.72 -0.38 -8.18
C PRO A 82 -10.50 0.01 -9.64
N GLY A 83 -9.26 -0.11 -10.10
CA GLY A 83 -8.82 0.36 -11.42
C GLY A 83 -8.04 1.69 -11.39
N ASP A 84 -8.15 2.47 -10.32
CA ASP A 84 -7.35 3.69 -10.17
C ASP A 84 -5.88 3.37 -9.92
N VAL A 85 -5.02 4.25 -10.45
CA VAL A 85 -3.57 4.21 -10.25
C VAL A 85 -3.14 5.51 -9.57
N VAL A 86 -2.52 5.38 -8.41
CA VAL A 86 -2.02 6.51 -7.62
C VAL A 86 -0.50 6.52 -7.65
N GLN A 87 0.10 7.68 -7.91
CA GLN A 87 1.55 7.84 -7.93
C GLN A 87 1.97 8.90 -6.93
N PHE A 88 2.75 8.51 -5.92
CA PHE A 88 3.42 9.42 -5.01
C PHE A 88 4.88 9.60 -5.48
N PRO A 89 5.33 10.82 -5.83
CA PRO A 89 6.72 11.07 -6.18
C PRO A 89 7.70 10.75 -5.05
N ALA A 90 8.98 10.67 -5.41
CA ALA A 90 10.05 10.47 -4.44
C ALA A 90 10.03 11.54 -3.34
N GLY A 91 10.03 11.08 -2.09
CA GLY A 91 10.05 11.94 -0.91
C GLY A 91 8.72 12.62 -0.56
N GLU A 92 7.66 12.45 -1.35
CA GLU A 92 6.35 13.02 -1.01
C GLU A 92 5.80 12.33 0.25
N LYS A 93 5.46 13.13 1.28
CA LYS A 93 4.89 12.61 2.51
C LYS A 93 3.41 12.35 2.31
N HIS A 94 2.96 11.12 2.59
CA HIS A 94 1.59 10.70 2.33
C HIS A 94 1.11 9.62 3.30
N TRP A 95 -0.20 9.35 3.27
CA TRP A 95 -0.81 8.13 3.79
C TRP A 95 -1.90 7.63 2.85
N HIS A 96 -2.28 6.38 3.02
CA HIS A 96 -3.41 5.75 2.33
C HIS A 96 -4.04 4.63 3.18
N GLY A 97 -5.29 4.31 2.89
CA GLY A 97 -6.04 3.31 3.65
C GLY A 97 -7.49 3.17 3.19
N ALA A 98 -8.29 2.45 3.97
CA ALA A 98 -9.72 2.26 3.71
C ALA A 98 -10.54 3.48 4.15
N THR A 99 -11.69 3.67 3.51
CA THR A 99 -12.77 4.50 4.03
C THR A 99 -13.29 3.94 5.38
N PRO A 100 -14.03 4.72 6.17
CA PRO A 100 -14.59 4.26 7.45
C PRO A 100 -15.67 3.17 7.34
N THR A 101 -16.20 2.94 6.14
CA THR A 101 -17.29 2.01 5.84
C THR A 101 -16.92 1.12 4.67
#